data_AF-A0A7R9MPX6-F1
#
_entry.id   AF-A0A7R9MPX6-F1
#
_cell.length_a   1.000
_cell.length_b   1.000
_cell.length_c   1.000
_cell.angle_alpha   90.00
_cell.angle_beta   90.00
_cell.angle_gamma   90.00
#
_symmetry.space_group_name_H-M   'P 1'
#
loop_
_entity.id
_entity.type
_entity.pdbx_description
1 polymer ?
#
loop_
_entity_poly.entity_id
_entity_poly.type
_entity_poly.pdbx_seq_one_letter_code
_entity_poly.pdbx_strand_id
1 'polypeptide(L)'
;MSDNPSEEVLDPHHQPYHDLITDASDLSAFVDQLTLNETTVETKASDLRTGLVYYEEMSEHRCLWDDNYEENPKRFTHTLN
;
A
#
# COMPACT_ATOMS: atom_id res chain seq x y z
N MET A 1 -11.40 -46.74 8.32
CA MET A 1 -12.35 -45.67 8.67
C MET A 1 -11.57 -44.74 9.57
N SER A 2 -10.62 -43.98 9.03
CA SER A 2 -10.81 -42.71 8.30
C SER A 2 -11.44 -41.65 9.20
N ASP A 3 -10.62 -40.65 9.53
CA ASP A 3 -10.95 -39.27 9.88
C ASP A 3 -11.74 -38.96 11.16
N ASN A 4 -11.10 -38.26 12.09
CA ASN A 4 -11.28 -36.80 12.14
C ASN A 4 -10.15 -36.13 12.95
N PRO A 5 -9.18 -35.45 12.31
CA PRO A 5 -8.20 -34.62 12.99
C PRO A 5 -8.79 -33.21 13.17
N SER A 6 -9.74 -33.08 14.09
CA SER A 6 -10.31 -31.77 14.46
C SER A 6 -10.56 -31.70 15.96
N GLU A 7 -9.60 -32.13 16.78
CA GLU A 7 -9.47 -31.45 18.07
C GLU A 7 -8.91 -30.07 17.72
N GLU A 8 -9.81 -29.09 17.57
CA GLU A 8 -9.43 -27.69 17.72
C GLU A 8 -8.75 -27.56 19.07
N VAL A 9 -7.42 -27.56 19.04
CA VAL A 9 -6.63 -27.09 20.16
C VAL A 9 -7.02 -25.63 20.30
N LEU A 10 -7.97 -25.35 21.19
CA LEU A 10 -8.35 -24.01 21.61
C LEU A 10 -7.06 -23.32 22.03
N ASP A 11 -6.58 -22.42 21.16
CA ASP A 11 -5.40 -21.61 21.43
C ASP A 11 -5.67 -20.85 22.74
N PRO A 12 -4.82 -20.98 23.78
CA PRO A 12 -4.97 -20.21 25.01
C PRO A 12 -4.91 -18.69 24.77
N HIS A 13 -4.49 -18.25 23.58
CA HIS A 13 -4.50 -16.87 23.13
C HIS A 13 -5.70 -16.49 22.26
N HIS A 14 -6.72 -17.35 22.12
CA HIS A 14 -7.98 -16.98 21.48
C HIS A 14 -8.78 -16.04 22.40
N GLN A 15 -8.32 -14.80 22.50
CA GLN A 15 -9.10 -13.70 23.05
C GLN A 15 -10.27 -13.48 22.09
N PRO A 16 -11.53 -13.55 22.54
CA PRO A 16 -12.65 -13.25 21.68
C PRO A 16 -12.52 -11.79 21.22
N TYR A 17 -12.61 -11.55 19.91
CA TYR A 17 -12.77 -10.22 19.34
C TYR A 17 -14.15 -9.66 19.72
N HIS A 18 -14.33 -9.29 20.98
CA HIS A 18 -15.55 -8.67 21.48
C HIS A 18 -15.23 -7.57 22.50
N ASP A 19 -14.38 -6.63 22.10
CA ASP A 19 -14.65 -5.24 22.47
C ASP A 19 -15.67 -4.69 21.45
N LEU A 20 -16.88 -5.27 21.47
CA LEU A 20 -18.01 -4.68 20.76
C LEU A 20 -18.36 -3.42 21.53
N ILE A 21 -18.34 -2.26 20.88
CA ILE A 21 -18.85 -1.00 21.43
C ILE A 21 -20.25 -1.27 21.98
N THR A 22 -20.39 -1.32 23.30
CA THR A 22 -21.65 -1.76 23.93
C THR A 22 -22.58 -0.58 24.20
N ASP A 23 -22.02 0.61 24.32
CA ASP A 23 -22.78 1.84 24.50
C ASP A 23 -22.09 3.09 23.92
N ALA A 24 -22.73 4.25 24.08
CA ALA A 24 -22.24 5.52 23.58
C ALA A 24 -20.96 5.99 24.29
N SER A 25 -20.70 5.53 25.51
CA SER A 25 -19.48 5.86 26.25
C SER A 25 -18.28 5.10 25.69
N ASP A 26 -18.46 3.83 25.33
CA ASP A 26 -17.45 3.03 24.62
C ASP A 26 -17.10 3.65 23.26
N LEU A 27 -18.12 4.14 22.54
CA LEU A 27 -17.91 4.82 21.27
C LEU A 27 -17.10 6.11 21.46
N SER A 28 -17.40 6.88 22.50
CA SER A 28 -16.64 8.10 22.80
C SER A 28 -15.20 7.79 23.17
N ALA A 29 -14.95 6.76 23.99
CA ALA A 29 -13.60 6.34 24.34
C ALA A 29 -12.81 5.81 23.13
N PHE A 30 -13.49 5.17 22.17
CA PHE A 30 -12.87 4.74 20.91
C PHE A 30 -12.55 5.92 19.99
N VAL A 31 -13.46 6.90 19.88
CA VAL A 31 -13.22 8.13 19.10
C VAL A 31 -12.12 8.98 19.73
N ASP A 32 -12.07 9.07 21.06
CA ASP A 32 -10.99 9.75 21.79
C ASP A 32 -9.64 9.04 21.57
N GLN A 33 -9.64 7.70 21.52
CA GLN A 33 -8.45 6.95 21.13
C GLN A 33 -8.05 7.22 19.67
N LEU A 34 -9.00 7.27 18.74
CA LEU A 34 -8.77 7.59 17.32
C LEU A 34 -8.22 9.01 17.10
N THR A 35 -8.63 9.95 17.95
CA THR A 35 -8.16 11.35 17.88
C THR A 35 -6.81 11.55 18.57
N LEU A 36 -6.51 10.75 19.60
CA LEU A 36 -5.18 10.72 20.23
C LEU A 36 -4.12 10.00 19.36
N ASN A 37 -4.54 9.02 18.57
CA ASN A 37 -3.66 8.31 17.62
C ASN A 37 -3.75 8.86 16.18
N GLU A 38 -4.58 9.89 15.92
CA GLU A 38 -4.25 11.03 15.04
C GLU A 38 -3.03 11.76 15.61
N THR A 39 -1.94 11.00 15.73
CA THR A 39 -0.60 11.55 15.63
C THR A 39 -0.66 12.33 14.34
N THR A 40 -0.55 13.66 14.42
CA THR A 40 -0.08 14.43 13.28
C THR A 40 1.19 13.71 12.88
N VAL A 41 1.10 12.86 11.85
CA VAL A 41 2.27 12.28 11.23
C VAL A 41 2.93 13.56 10.75
N GLU A 42 3.96 14.01 11.46
CA GLU A 42 4.93 14.90 10.89
C GLU A 42 5.59 14.05 9.81
N THR A 43 4.87 13.89 8.69
CA THR A 43 5.33 13.31 7.46
C THR A 43 6.38 14.30 7.05
N LYS A 44 7.61 14.03 7.50
CA LYS A 44 8.79 14.73 7.05
C LYS A 44 8.60 14.84 5.55
N ALA A 45 8.72 16.02 4.96
CA ALA A 45 8.40 16.22 3.54
C ALA A 45 9.20 15.31 2.57
N SER A 46 10.11 14.46 3.07
CA SER A 46 10.68 13.29 2.39
C SER A 46 9.71 12.12 2.18
N ASP A 47 8.77 11.90 3.09
CA ASP A 47 7.90 10.73 3.17
C ASP A 47 6.70 10.84 2.22
N LEU A 48 6.48 12.03 1.67
CA LEU A 48 5.46 12.34 0.66
C LEU A 48 6.05 12.54 -0.75
N ARG A 49 7.32 12.16 -0.99
CA ARG A 49 7.97 12.34 -2.29
C ARG A 49 7.76 11.14 -3.19
N THR A 50 7.22 11.36 -4.37
CA THR A 50 7.24 10.39 -5.47
C THR A 50 8.57 10.53 -6.21
N GLY A 51 9.35 9.44 -6.25
CA GLY A 51 10.58 9.40 -7.05
C GLY A 51 10.26 9.34 -8.54
N LEU A 52 10.95 10.18 -9.32
CA LEU A 52 10.98 10.10 -10.78
C LEU A 52 12.41 9.80 -11.20
N VAL A 53 12.61 8.79 -12.03
CA VAL A 53 13.92 8.43 -12.56
C VAL A 53 13.86 8.50 -14.08
N TYR A 54 14.77 9.28 -14.65
CA TYR A 54 14.91 9.45 -16.10
C TYR A 54 16.41 9.45 -16.45
N TYR A 55 16.72 8.82 -17.58
CA TYR A 55 18.06 8.77 -18.17
C TYR A 55 17.94 9.21 -19.62
N GLU A 56 18.74 10.18 -20.03
CA GLU A 56 18.71 10.73 -21.39
C GLU A 56 19.09 9.67 -22.42
N GLU A 57 19.99 8.75 -22.04
CA GLU A 57 20.50 7.65 -22.88
C GLU A 57 19.38 6.70 -23.33
N MET A 58 18.24 6.67 -22.62
CA MET A 58 17.08 5.91 -23.07
C MET A 58 16.55 6.44 -24.42
N SER A 59 16.77 7.72 -24.73
CA SER A 59 16.35 8.36 -25.99
C SER A 59 17.11 7.87 -27.22
N GLU A 60 18.22 7.16 -27.01
CA GLU A 60 19.04 6.61 -28.09
C GLU A 60 18.52 5.25 -28.57
N HIS A 61 17.63 4.59 -27.81
CA HIS A 61 17.04 3.32 -28.22
C HIS A 61 16.27 3.47 -29.53
N ARG A 62 16.52 2.61 -30.52
CA ARG A 62 15.74 2.59 -31.76
C ARG A 62 15.76 1.19 -32.38
N CYS A 63 14.64 0.83 -33.01
CA CYS A 63 14.61 -0.32 -33.90
C CYS A 63 15.51 -0.05 -35.11
N LEU A 64 16.44 -0.97 -35.41
CA LEU A 64 17.44 -0.76 -36.48
C LEU A 64 16.93 -1.12 -37.87
N TRP A 65 15.83 -1.87 -37.95
CA TRP A 65 15.31 -2.46 -39.19
C TRP A 65 13.89 -1.98 -39.53
N ASP A 66 13.25 -1.21 -38.65
CA ASP A 66 11.94 -0.62 -38.89
C ASP A 66 11.87 0.78 -38.26
N ASP A 67 11.92 1.79 -39.13
CA ASP A 67 11.85 3.19 -38.73
C ASP A 67 10.47 3.60 -38.18
N ASN A 68 9.44 2.79 -38.42
CA ASN A 68 8.07 3.07 -38.01
C ASN A 68 7.59 2.18 -36.83
N TYR A 69 8.53 1.57 -36.10
CA TYR A 69 8.21 0.76 -34.94
C TYR A 69 7.53 1.59 -33.84
N GLU A 70 6.44 1.06 -33.30
CA GLU A 70 5.59 1.77 -32.32
C GLU A 70 6.30 2.01 -30.98
N GLU A 71 7.23 1.12 -30.59
CA GLU A 71 8.09 1.33 -29.43
C GLU A 71 9.32 2.15 -29.85
N ASN A 72 9.29 3.45 -29.56
CA ASN A 72 10.38 4.36 -29.88
C ASN A 72 10.53 5.45 -28.81
N PRO A 73 11.66 6.17 -28.79
CA PRO A 73 11.97 7.19 -27.78
C PRO A 73 10.91 8.26 -27.53
N LYS A 74 10.07 8.54 -28.53
CA LYS A 74 9.00 9.55 -28.42
C LYS A 74 8.01 9.20 -27.32
N ARG A 75 7.86 7.91 -26.98
CA ARG A 75 6.93 7.43 -25.94
C ARG A 75 7.17 8.08 -24.58
N PHE A 76 8.43 8.22 -24.15
CA PHE A 76 8.74 8.84 -22.86
C PHE A 76 9.24 10.28 -23.00
N THR A 77 9.96 10.64 -24.07
CA THR A 77 10.39 12.04 -24.28
C THR A 77 9.20 12.99 -24.45
N HIS A 78 8.06 12.52 -24.99
CA HIS A 78 6.83 13.31 -25.00
C HIS A 78 6.22 13.50 -23.60
N THR A 79 6.36 12.51 -22.71
CA THR A 79 5.77 12.54 -21.36
C THR A 79 6.57 13.43 -20.40
N LEU A 80 7.85 13.67 -20.70
CA LEU A 80 8.77 14.42 -19.84
C LEU A 80 8.97 15.90 -20.25
N ASN A 81 8.39 16.33 -21.38
CA ASN A 81 8.42 17.71 -21.88
C ASN A 81 7.16 18.48 -21.48
#